data_AF-A0AA96VH10-F1
#
_entry.id   AF-A0AA96VH10-F1
#
_cell.length_a   1.000
_cell.length_b   1.000
_cell.length_c   1.000
_cell.angle_alpha   90.00
_cell.angle_beta   90.00
_cell.angle_gamma   90.00
#
_symmetry.space_group_name_H-M   'P 1'
#
loop_
_entity.id
_entity.type
_entity.pdbx_description
1 polymer ?
#
loop_
_entity_poly.entity_id
_entity_poly.type
_entity_poly.pdbx_seq_one_letter_code
_entity_poly.pdbx_strand_id
1 'polypeptide(L)' 'MLPIGRVVYLQEGSQKLMIISRGVVVKEEGENVLFDYSASLYPLG' A
#
# COMPACT_ATOMS: atom_id res chain seq x y z
N MET A 1 7.92 10.91 1.98
CA MET A 1 7.56 9.50 1.67
C MET A 1 7.63 8.64 2.92
N LEU A 2 6.68 7.72 3.11
CA LEU A 2 6.65 6.80 4.25
C LEU A 2 7.57 5.59 4.03
N PRO A 3 8.35 5.12 5.03
CA PRO A 3 9.29 4.02 4.84
C PRO A 3 8.57 2.67 4.61
N ILE A 4 9.25 1.74 3.93
CA ILE A 4 8.82 0.35 3.84
C ILE A 4 8.81 -0.24 5.26
N GLY A 5 7.80 -1.03 5.59
CA GLY A 5 7.54 -1.56 6.94
C GLY A 5 6.76 -0.59 7.85
N ARG A 6 6.42 0.62 7.39
CA ARG A 6 5.55 1.51 8.17
C ARG A 6 4.13 0.97 8.21
N VAL A 7 3.55 0.94 9.41
CA VAL A 7 2.13 0.70 9.62
C VAL A 7 1.35 2.01 9.47
N VAL A 8 0.28 1.97 8.68
CA VAL A 8 -0.63 3.10 8.41
C VAL A 8 -2.09 2.68 8.60
N TYR A 9 -2.95 3.67 8.74
CA TYR A 9 -4.41 3.52 8.70
C TYR A 9 -4.94 4.19 7.44
N LEU A 10 -5.99 3.61 6.85
CA LEU A 10 -6.72 4.29 5.78
C LEU A 10 -7.50 5.47 6.36
N GLN A 11 -7.73 6.49 5.54
CA GLN A 11 -8.61 7.59 5.92
C GLN A 11 -9.98 7.03 6.26
N GLU A 12 -10.50 7.40 7.45
CA GLU A 12 -11.79 6.94 7.98
C GLU A 12 -11.91 5.41 8.21
N GLY A 13 -10.82 4.67 8.02
CA GLY A 13 -10.75 3.23 8.26
C GLY A 13 -10.03 2.87 9.56
N SER A 14 -10.44 1.76 10.18
CA SER A 14 -9.73 1.16 11.32
C SER A 14 -8.73 0.08 10.92
N GLN A 15 -8.67 -0.25 9.62
CA GLN A 15 -7.77 -1.28 9.08
C GLN A 15 -6.31 -0.82 9.11
N LYS A 16 -5.46 -1.61 9.79
CA LYS A 16 -3.99 -1.46 9.74
C LYS A 16 -3.45 -2.08 8.46
N LEU A 17 -2.58 -1.33 7.78
CA LEU A 17 -1.84 -1.78 6.61
C LEU A 17 -0.34 -1.57 6.83
N MET A 18 0.49 -2.47 6.29
CA MET A 18 1.94 -2.35 6.30
C MET A 18 2.44 -2.07 4.88
N ILE A 19 3.21 -0.99 4.69
CA ILE A 19 3.81 -0.67 3.39
C ILE A 19 4.87 -1.72 3.05
N ILE A 20 4.79 -2.30 1.85
CA ILE A 20 5.72 -3.36 1.39
C ILE A 20 6.54 -2.96 0.16
N SER A 21 6.11 -1.98 -0.63
CA SER A 21 6.91 -1.44 -1.74
C SER A 21 6.48 -0.02 -2.12
N ARG A 22 7.25 0.60 -3.04
CA ARG A 22 7.06 1.96 -3.54
C ARG A 22 7.12 1.99 -5.07
N GLY A 23 6.40 2.91 -5.69
CA GLY A 23 6.46 3.15 -7.15
C GLY A 23 6.03 1.94 -7.97
N VAL A 24 4.92 1.31 -7.57
CA VAL A 24 4.42 0.09 -8.20
C VAL A 24 3.65 0.46 -9.46
N VAL A 25 4.00 -0.17 -10.57
CA VAL A 25 3.25 -0.05 -11.83
C VAL A 25 2.35 -1.28 -11.96
N VAL A 26 1.05 -1.04 -12.08
CA VAL A 26 0.04 -2.08 -12.27
C VAL A 26 -0.65 -1.85 -13.61
N LYS A 27 -0.94 -2.94 -14.33
CA LYS A 27 -1.71 -2.87 -15.57
C LYS A 27 -3.20 -2.96 -15.24
N GLU A 28 -3.91 -1.84 -15.36
CA GLU A 28 -5.37 -1.76 -15.16
C GLU A 28 -6.01 -1.33 -16.48
N GLU A 29 -7.04 -2.07 -16.93
CA GLU A 29 -7.81 -1.75 -18.14
C GLU A 29 -6.97 -1.55 -19.43
N GLY A 30 -5.76 -2.11 -19.46
CA GLY A 30 -4.84 -1.98 -20.60
C GLY A 30 -3.82 -0.85 -20.45
N GLU A 31 -3.97 0.02 -19.45
CA GLU A 31 -3.06 1.12 -19.14
C GLU A 31 -2.14 0.78 -17.97
N ASN A 32 -0.96 1.44 -17.93
CA ASN A 32 -0.03 1.31 -16.82
C ASN A 32 -0.31 2.42 -15.80
N VAL A 33 -0.78 2.05 -14.61
CA VAL A 33 -1.08 2.96 -13.50
C VAL A 33 0.06 2.91 -12.49
N LEU A 34 0.57 4.08 -12.10
CA LEU A 34 1.60 4.22 -11.07
C LEU A 34 0.96 4.46 -9.70
N PHE A 35 1.28 3.60 -8.74
CA PHE A 35 0.92 3.75 -7.34
C PHE A 35 2.15 4.10 -6.50
N ASP A 36 2.03 5.11 -5.64
CA ASP A 36 3.11 5.54 -4.76
C ASP A 36 3.56 4.42 -3.79
N TYR A 37 2.60 3.62 -3.31
CA TYR A 37 2.83 2.55 -2.36
C TYR A 37 1.97 1.33 -2.69
N SER A 38 2.48 0.15 -2.34
CA SER A 38 1.64 -1.03 -2.10
C SER A 38 1.75 -1.45 -0.63
N ALA A 39 0.72 -2.10 -0.12
CA ALA A 39 0.65 -2.52 1.28
C ALA A 39 0.00 -3.89 1.44
N SER A 40 0.35 -4.59 2.52
CA SER A 40 -0.35 -5.79 2.99
C SER A 40 -1.22 -5.48 4.19
N LEU A 41 -2.16 -6.36 4.52
CA LEU A 41 -2.77 -6.38 5.84
C LEU A 41 -1.66 -6.55 6.90
N TYR A 42 -1.78 -5.80 8.00
CA TYR A 42 -0.89 -6.01 9.13
C TYR A 42 -1.20 -7.36 9.78
N PRO A 43 -0.21 -8.25 9.97
CA PRO A 43 -0.46 -9.58 10.53
C PRO A 43 -1.02 -9.48 11.95
N LEU A 44 -2.03 -10.31 12.22
CA LEU A 44 -2.56 -10.55 13.55
C LEU A 44 -1.99 -11.90 13.99
N GLY A 45 -1.29 -11.89 15.13
CA GLY A 45 -0.75 -13.11 15.75
C GLY A 45 -1.85 -13.98 16.34
#